data_AF-A0A2M6V1G3-F1
#
_entry.id   AF-A0A2M6V1G3-F1
#
_cell.length_a   1.000
_cell.length_b   1.000
_cell.length_c   1.000
_cell.angle_alpha   90.00
_cell.angle_beta   90.00
_cell.angle_gamma   90.00
#
_symmetry.space_group_name_H-M   'P 1'
#
loop_
_entity.id
_entity.type
_entity.pdbx_description
1 polymer ?
#
loop_
_entity_poly.entity_id
_entity_poly.type
_entity_poly.pdbx_seq_one_letter_code
_entity_poly.pdbx_strand_id
1 'polypeptide(L)'
;MCAAQAQWPSEAERQAESSRLDMRRQQLEDTYNQDMRLCYQQFNVTRCRLQARDRRIEANVELRKEELALKDLERRIKAEQAAQRMADRNNEVQQQQAQREREQAVQNAQEREQRQAEKQAEHDAKGGEREAYERKQREAQAHRDNLEKKRRERDKPPAAPLPVPGASR
;
A
#
# COMPACT_ATOMS: atom_id res chain seq x y z
N MET A 1 -20.02 1.85 24.21
CA MET A 1 -18.82 2.60 23.77
C MET A 1 -19.23 4.05 23.60
N CYS A 2 -18.75 4.97 24.45
CA CYS A 2 -18.72 6.44 24.27
C CYS A 2 -18.34 7.09 25.60
N ALA A 3 -17.06 7.02 25.98
CA ALA A 3 -16.54 7.71 27.16
C ALA A 3 -15.30 8.58 26.85
N ALA A 4 -14.97 8.78 25.57
CA ALA A 4 -13.84 9.63 25.15
C ALA A 4 -14.24 11.08 24.82
N GLN A 5 -15.54 11.41 24.79
CA GLN A 5 -16.02 12.74 24.41
C GLN A 5 -15.90 13.78 25.54
N ALA A 6 -15.56 13.37 26.77
CA ALA A 6 -15.56 14.24 27.95
C ALA A 6 -14.22 14.93 28.25
N GLN A 7 -13.18 14.73 27.43
CA GLN A 7 -11.83 15.25 27.75
C GLN A 7 -11.54 16.64 27.17
N TRP A 8 -12.31 17.09 26.17
CA TRP A 8 -12.06 18.37 25.49
C TRP A 8 -13.28 19.29 25.59
N PRO A 9 -13.08 20.61 25.76
CA PRO A 9 -14.18 21.56 25.67
C PRO A 9 -14.83 21.48 24.29
N SER A 10 -16.13 21.72 24.22
CA SER A 10 -16.90 21.73 22.98
C SER A 10 -16.42 22.82 22.01
N GLU A 11 -16.77 22.70 20.73
CA GLU A 11 -16.40 23.71 19.75
C GLU A 11 -16.98 25.09 20.06
N ALA A 12 -18.23 25.15 20.53
CA ALA A 12 -18.87 26.39 20.93
C ALA A 12 -18.15 27.05 22.12
N GLU A 13 -17.72 26.28 23.13
CA GLU A 13 -16.95 26.80 24.27
C GLU A 13 -15.59 27.34 23.83
N ARG A 14 -14.89 26.66 22.91
CA ARG A 14 -13.61 27.15 22.38
C ARG A 14 -13.79 28.44 21.57
N GLN A 15 -14.84 28.55 20.76
CA GLN A 15 -15.14 29.75 19.99
C GLN A 15 -15.54 30.93 20.89
N ALA A 16 -16.30 30.67 21.96
CA ALA A 16 -16.63 31.67 22.97
C ALA A 16 -15.38 32.18 23.68
N GLU A 17 -14.48 31.27 24.07
CA GLU A 17 -13.20 31.62 24.70
C GLU A 17 -12.28 32.41 23.77
N SER A 18 -12.19 32.04 22.48
CA SER A 18 -11.47 32.83 21.48
C SER A 18 -12.04 34.25 21.37
N SER A 19 -13.37 34.36 21.23
CA SER A 19 -14.05 35.66 21.16
C SER A 19 -13.78 36.51 22.42
N ARG A 20 -13.74 35.90 23.60
CA ARG A 20 -13.40 36.56 24.86
C ARG A 20 -11.98 37.13 24.83
N LEU A 21 -11.01 36.34 24.38
CA LEU A 21 -9.60 36.77 24.28
C LEU A 21 -9.42 37.87 23.23
N ASP A 22 -10.14 37.80 22.11
CA ASP A 22 -10.12 38.83 21.08
C ASP A 22 -10.70 40.16 21.59
N MET A 23 -11.83 40.13 22.30
CA MET A 23 -12.39 41.32 22.95
C MET A 23 -11.42 41.89 23.99
N ARG A 24 -10.78 41.04 24.79
CA ARG A 24 -9.78 41.46 25.78
C ARG A 24 -8.57 42.12 25.13
N ARG A 25 -8.12 41.59 23.98
CA ARG A 25 -7.06 42.20 23.18
C ARG A 25 -7.45 43.60 22.72
N GLN A 26 -8.66 43.74 22.16
CA GLN A 26 -9.16 45.03 21.71
C GLN A 26 -9.26 46.04 22.86
N GLN A 27 -9.77 45.62 24.02
CA GLN A 27 -9.83 46.47 25.21
C GLN A 27 -8.45 46.96 25.65
N LEU A 28 -7.42 46.10 25.66
CA LEU A 28 -6.06 46.52 26.01
C LEU A 28 -5.49 47.55 25.03
N GLU A 29 -5.75 47.38 23.73
CA GLU A 29 -5.32 48.34 22.71
C GLU A 29 -6.09 49.67 22.84
N ASP A 30 -7.39 49.62 23.09
CA ASP A 30 -8.22 50.81 23.31
C ASP A 30 -7.80 51.57 24.57
N THR A 31 -7.54 50.87 25.68
CA THR A 31 -7.00 51.46 26.91
C THR A 31 -5.63 52.10 26.65
N TYR A 32 -4.73 51.42 25.93
CA TYR A 32 -3.44 52.00 25.58
C TYR A 32 -3.60 53.26 24.71
N ASN A 33 -4.49 53.24 23.72
CA ASN A 33 -4.76 54.39 22.87
C ASN A 33 -5.32 55.58 23.67
N GLN A 34 -6.19 55.32 24.65
CA GLN A 34 -6.71 56.33 25.56
C GLN A 34 -5.61 56.89 26.47
N ASP A 35 -4.80 56.02 27.09
CA ASP A 35 -3.63 56.40 27.90
C ASP A 35 -2.67 57.30 27.10
N MET A 36 -2.42 56.95 25.84
CA MET A 36 -1.57 57.75 24.96
C MET A 36 -2.14 59.15 24.72
N ARG A 37 -3.46 59.28 24.49
CA ARG A 37 -4.13 60.59 24.35
C ARG A 37 -4.00 61.43 25.63
N LEU A 38 -4.19 60.80 26.79
CA LEU A 38 -4.03 61.46 28.09
C LEU A 38 -2.58 61.88 28.35
N CYS A 39 -1.60 61.05 27.99
CA CYS A 39 -0.19 61.36 28.15
C CYS A 39 0.23 62.62 27.38
N TYR A 40 -0.34 62.87 26.20
CA TYR A 40 -0.04 64.09 25.44
C TYR A 40 -0.58 65.37 26.08
N GLN A 41 -1.50 65.27 27.03
CA GLN A 41 -2.03 66.41 27.79
C GLN A 41 -1.22 66.69 29.06
N GLN A 42 -0.28 65.81 29.44
CA GLN A 42 0.53 65.95 30.64
C GLN A 42 1.86 66.65 30.36
N PHE A 43 2.42 67.29 31.39
CA PHE A 43 3.71 67.98 31.29
C PHE A 43 4.88 67.02 31.00
N ASN A 44 4.90 65.85 31.64
CA ASN A 44 5.94 64.84 31.42
C ASN A 44 5.44 63.72 30.49
N VAL A 45 5.19 64.08 29.23
CA VAL A 45 4.71 63.17 28.18
C VAL A 45 5.60 61.92 28.06
N THR A 46 6.93 62.09 28.12
CA THR A 46 7.88 60.99 27.97
C THR A 46 7.73 59.94 29.06
N ARG A 47 7.70 60.36 30.33
CA ARG A 47 7.52 59.43 31.45
C ARG A 47 6.16 58.73 31.38
N CYS A 48 5.09 59.48 31.09
CA CYS A 48 3.75 58.91 30.97
C CYS A 48 3.68 57.84 29.87
N ARG A 49 4.25 58.12 28.69
CA ARG A 49 4.25 57.18 27.56
C ARG A 49 5.03 55.90 27.85
N LEU A 50 6.18 56.01 28.53
CA LEU A 50 6.95 54.84 28.93
C LEU A 50 6.16 53.96 29.90
N GLN A 51 5.55 54.56 30.93
CA GLN A 51 4.72 53.82 31.88
C GLN A 51 3.49 53.18 31.21
N ALA A 52 2.83 53.87 30.28
CA ALA A 52 1.72 53.31 29.51
C ALA A 52 2.16 52.13 28.63
N ARG A 53 3.35 52.23 28.02
CA ARG A 53 3.95 51.12 27.26
C ARG A 53 4.27 49.92 28.16
N ASP A 54 4.85 50.15 29.33
CA ASP A 54 5.20 49.07 30.26
C ASP A 54 3.95 48.34 30.75
N ARG A 55 2.89 49.08 31.13
CA ARG A 55 1.57 48.50 31.45
C ARG A 55 1.00 47.67 30.31
N ARG A 56 1.10 48.17 29.07
CA ARG A 56 0.65 47.43 27.88
C ARG A 56 1.43 46.13 27.69
N ILE A 57 2.75 46.17 27.87
CA ILE A 57 3.62 44.98 27.73
C ILE A 57 3.21 43.93 28.78
N GLU A 58 3.11 44.31 30.05
CA GLU A 58 2.72 43.40 31.13
C GLU A 58 1.34 42.77 30.88
N ALA A 59 0.34 43.59 30.53
CA ALA A 59 -1.00 43.09 30.24
C ALA A 59 -1.04 42.17 29.00
N ASN A 60 -0.26 42.48 27.95
CA ASN A 60 -0.17 41.63 26.76
C ASN A 60 0.60 40.33 27.02
N VAL A 61 1.57 40.30 27.94
CA VAL A 61 2.26 39.06 28.34
C VAL A 61 1.27 38.09 28.98
N GLU A 62 0.42 38.55 29.89
CA GLU A 62 -0.60 37.70 30.51
C GLU A 62 -1.65 37.24 29.50
N LEU A 63 -2.17 38.15 28.66
CA LEU A 63 -3.09 37.79 27.57
C LEU A 63 -2.46 36.75 26.64
N ARG A 64 -1.18 36.89 26.31
CA ARG A 64 -0.49 35.96 25.42
C ARG A 64 -0.36 34.56 26.01
N LYS A 65 -0.19 34.43 27.33
CA LYS A 65 -0.18 33.12 27.99
C LYS A 65 -1.53 32.42 27.83
N GLU A 66 -2.63 33.14 28.03
CA GLU A 66 -3.99 32.62 27.85
C GLU A 66 -4.23 32.18 26.38
N GLU A 67 -3.85 33.01 25.41
CA GLU A 67 -3.96 32.69 23.98
C GLU A 67 -3.13 31.47 23.58
N LEU A 68 -1.92 31.32 24.12
CA LEU A 68 -1.07 30.18 23.84
C LEU A 68 -1.65 28.90 24.42
N ALA A 69 -2.21 28.95 25.64
CA ALA A 69 -2.87 27.81 26.25
C ALA A 69 -4.08 27.32 25.41
N LEU A 70 -4.90 28.25 24.91
CA LEU A 70 -6.02 27.90 24.02
C LEU A 70 -5.53 27.27 22.71
N LYS A 71 -4.51 27.86 22.08
CA LYS A 71 -3.91 27.32 20.84
C LYS A 71 -3.27 25.96 21.04
N ASP A 72 -2.63 25.72 22.19
CA ASP A 72 -2.05 24.41 22.54
C ASP A 72 -3.13 23.35 22.66
N LEU A 73 -4.25 23.69 23.31
CA LEU A 73 -5.42 22.81 23.41
C LEU A 73 -6.00 22.51 22.02
N GLU A 74 -6.18 23.51 21.17
CA GLU A 74 -6.65 23.29 19.80
C GLU A 74 -5.70 22.42 18.96
N ARG A 75 -4.38 22.60 19.13
CA ARG A 75 -3.37 21.77 18.46
C ARG A 75 -3.49 20.31 18.88
N ARG A 76 -3.70 20.04 20.18
CA ARG A 76 -3.90 18.68 20.70
C ARG A 76 -5.16 18.04 20.14
N ILE A 77 -6.28 18.77 20.13
CA ILE A 77 -7.55 18.29 19.57
C ILE A 77 -7.39 17.94 18.09
N LYS A 78 -6.79 18.85 17.30
CA LYS A 78 -6.56 18.61 15.86
C LYS A 78 -5.62 17.43 15.61
N ALA A 79 -4.59 17.26 16.44
CA ALA A 79 -3.67 16.14 16.34
C ALA A 79 -4.37 14.81 16.62
N GLU A 80 -5.23 14.74 17.64
CA GLU A 80 -6.00 13.54 17.95
C GLU A 80 -7.00 13.21 16.82
N GLN A 81 -7.73 14.19 16.32
CA GLN A 81 -8.64 14.01 15.18
C GLN A 81 -7.90 13.60 13.90
N ALA A 82 -6.68 14.07 13.68
CA ALA A 82 -5.84 13.62 12.57
C ALA A 82 -5.39 12.17 12.76
N ALA A 83 -4.96 11.80 13.98
CA ALA A 83 -4.55 10.44 14.29
C ALA A 83 -5.70 9.44 14.08
N GLN A 84 -6.92 9.78 14.54
CA GLN A 84 -8.13 8.98 14.31
C GLN A 84 -8.40 8.78 12.81
N ARG A 85 -8.41 9.87 12.03
CA ARG A 85 -8.61 9.80 10.57
C ARG A 85 -7.56 8.95 9.87
N MET A 86 -6.30 8.99 10.31
CA MET A 86 -5.24 8.15 9.75
C MET A 86 -5.41 6.67 10.14
N ALA A 87 -5.84 6.39 11.38
CA ALA A 87 -6.15 5.03 11.80
C ALA A 87 -7.32 4.45 10.98
N ASP A 88 -8.39 5.20 10.77
CA ASP A 88 -9.55 4.78 9.97
C ASP A 88 -9.15 4.48 8.53
N ARG A 89 -8.38 5.38 7.90
CA ARG A 89 -7.85 5.18 6.54
C ARG A 89 -6.94 3.95 6.46
N ASN A 90 -6.06 3.76 7.45
CA ASN A 90 -5.19 2.59 7.48
C ASN A 90 -6.02 1.30 7.59
N ASN A 91 -7.05 1.28 8.44
CA ASN A 91 -7.95 0.13 8.55
C ASN A 91 -8.67 -0.16 7.23
N GLU A 92 -9.17 0.87 6.55
CA GLU A 92 -9.81 0.74 5.24
C GLU A 92 -8.83 0.18 4.19
N VAL A 93 -7.61 0.72 4.12
CA VAL A 93 -6.56 0.24 3.21
C VAL A 93 -6.21 -1.23 3.51
N GLN A 94 -6.08 -1.61 4.77
CA GLN A 94 -5.80 -2.99 5.19
C GLN A 94 -6.94 -3.94 4.79
N GLN A 95 -8.20 -3.53 4.97
CA GLN A 95 -9.36 -4.32 4.54
C GLN A 95 -9.38 -4.52 3.03
N GLN A 96 -9.12 -3.47 2.26
CA GLN A 96 -9.03 -3.54 0.80
C GLN A 96 -7.85 -4.40 0.34
N GLN A 97 -6.69 -4.30 0.98
CA GLN A 97 -5.54 -5.16 0.69
C GLN A 97 -5.86 -6.62 0.95
N ALA A 98 -6.42 -6.95 2.11
CA ALA A 98 -6.83 -8.31 2.44
C ALA A 98 -7.91 -8.85 1.47
N GLN A 99 -8.81 -8.00 0.98
CA GLN A 99 -9.77 -8.38 -0.06
C GLN A 99 -9.08 -8.69 -1.39
N ARG A 100 -8.17 -7.83 -1.85
CA ARG A 100 -7.40 -8.05 -3.08
C ARG A 100 -6.56 -9.32 -3.01
N GLU A 101 -5.92 -9.58 -1.87
CA GLU A 101 -5.14 -10.82 -1.65
C GLU A 101 -6.01 -12.07 -1.73
N ARG A 102 -7.23 -12.03 -1.15
CA ARG A 102 -8.20 -13.14 -1.28
C ARG A 102 -8.63 -13.36 -2.73
N GLU A 103 -8.96 -12.30 -3.45
CA GLU A 103 -9.35 -12.37 -4.87
C GLU A 103 -8.21 -12.95 -5.73
N GLN A 104 -6.97 -12.48 -5.51
CA GLN A 104 -5.79 -13.01 -6.19
C GLN A 104 -5.53 -14.48 -5.84
N ALA A 105 -5.69 -14.88 -4.58
CA ALA A 105 -5.52 -16.27 -4.16
C ALA A 105 -6.53 -17.20 -4.84
N VAL A 106 -7.78 -16.77 -4.97
CA VAL A 106 -8.84 -17.51 -5.70
C VAL A 106 -8.51 -17.61 -7.18
N GLN A 107 -8.12 -16.50 -7.83
CA GLN A 107 -7.72 -16.51 -9.24
C GLN A 107 -6.52 -17.44 -9.49
N ASN A 108 -5.50 -17.37 -8.63
CA ASN A 108 -4.33 -18.24 -8.71
C ASN A 108 -4.69 -19.73 -8.50
N ALA A 109 -5.68 -20.03 -7.66
CA ALA A 109 -6.18 -21.40 -7.48
C ALA A 109 -6.89 -21.90 -8.74
N GLN A 110 -7.79 -21.08 -9.31
CA GLN A 110 -8.49 -21.38 -10.56
C GLN A 110 -7.51 -21.58 -11.72
N GLU A 111 -6.48 -20.74 -11.86
CA GLU A 111 -5.46 -20.89 -12.91
C GLU A 111 -4.62 -22.17 -12.73
N ARG A 112 -4.36 -22.60 -11.49
CA ARG A 112 -3.70 -23.89 -11.23
C ARG A 112 -4.60 -25.06 -11.61
N GLU A 113 -5.89 -25.00 -11.28
CA GLU A 113 -6.87 -26.02 -11.66
C GLU A 113 -7.02 -26.11 -13.18
N GLN A 114 -7.13 -24.97 -13.87
CA GLN A 114 -7.19 -24.92 -15.34
C GLN A 114 -5.94 -25.52 -15.98
N ARG A 115 -4.73 -25.14 -15.51
CA ARG A 115 -3.48 -25.73 -16.01
C ARG A 115 -3.37 -27.22 -15.73
N GLN A 116 -3.90 -27.70 -14.61
CA GLN A 116 -3.96 -29.13 -14.31
C GLN A 116 -4.93 -29.85 -15.25
N ALA A 117 -6.11 -29.29 -15.49
CA ALA A 117 -7.08 -29.83 -16.42
C ALA A 117 -6.55 -29.85 -17.87
N GLU A 118 -5.88 -28.78 -18.31
CA GLU A 118 -5.22 -28.71 -19.62
C GLU A 118 -4.12 -29.77 -19.75
N LYS A 119 -3.26 -29.92 -18.74
CA LYS A 119 -2.23 -30.97 -18.73
C LYS A 119 -2.82 -32.37 -18.74
N GLN A 120 -3.91 -32.60 -18.02
CA GLN A 120 -4.61 -33.88 -18.02
C GLN A 120 -5.21 -34.15 -19.41
N ALA A 121 -5.88 -33.18 -20.00
CA ALA A 121 -6.40 -33.28 -21.36
C ALA A 121 -5.29 -33.50 -22.41
N GLU A 122 -4.14 -32.84 -22.26
CA GLU A 122 -2.97 -33.07 -23.11
C GLU A 122 -2.40 -34.49 -22.92
N HIS A 123 -2.32 -34.97 -21.68
CA HIS A 123 -1.87 -36.32 -21.38
C HIS A 123 -2.82 -37.38 -21.98
N ASP A 124 -4.13 -37.18 -21.84
CA ASP A 124 -5.16 -38.06 -22.41
C ASP A 124 -5.12 -38.01 -23.95
N ALA A 125 -4.93 -36.83 -24.56
CA ALA A 125 -4.74 -36.68 -26.00
C ALA A 125 -3.44 -37.31 -26.50
N LYS A 126 -2.36 -37.29 -25.70
CA LYS A 126 -1.10 -38.01 -25.95
C LYS A 126 -1.21 -39.52 -25.69
N GLY A 127 -2.40 -40.05 -25.38
CA GLY A 127 -2.71 -41.48 -25.26
C GLY A 127 -2.20 -42.37 -26.42
N GLY A 128 -1.73 -41.77 -27.52
CA GLY A 128 -1.06 -42.45 -28.61
C GLY A 128 0.41 -42.85 -28.41
N GLU A 129 1.18 -42.39 -27.40
CA GLU A 129 2.60 -42.80 -27.32
C GLU A 129 2.77 -44.29 -26.99
N ARG A 130 1.95 -44.81 -26.06
CA ARG A 130 1.95 -46.23 -25.72
C ARG A 130 1.42 -47.09 -26.87
N GLU A 131 0.31 -46.69 -27.48
CA GLU A 131 -0.25 -47.39 -28.63
C GLU A 131 0.65 -47.32 -29.88
N ALA A 132 1.32 -46.19 -30.12
CA ALA A 132 2.32 -46.04 -31.18
C ALA A 132 3.55 -46.91 -30.91
N TYR A 133 4.00 -47.00 -29.66
CA TYR A 133 5.09 -47.88 -29.26
C TYR A 133 4.72 -49.36 -29.45
N GLU A 134 3.52 -49.78 -29.02
CA GLU A 134 2.99 -51.13 -29.22
C GLU A 134 2.78 -51.46 -30.70
N ARG A 135 2.36 -50.50 -31.53
CA ARG A 135 2.27 -50.66 -32.99
C ARG A 135 3.66 -50.86 -33.61
N LYS A 136 4.63 -50.04 -33.22
CA LYS A 136 6.02 -50.13 -33.71
C LYS A 136 6.68 -51.46 -33.35
N GLN A 137 6.40 -52.00 -32.16
CA GLN A 137 6.87 -53.34 -31.78
C GLN A 137 6.25 -54.44 -32.65
N ARG A 138 4.94 -54.38 -32.92
CA ARG A 138 4.25 -55.32 -33.81
C ARG A 138 4.79 -55.27 -35.24
N GLU A 139 4.99 -54.08 -35.79
CA GLU A 139 5.58 -53.88 -37.12
C GLU A 139 7.01 -54.44 -37.20
N ALA A 140 7.83 -54.19 -36.17
CA ALA A 140 9.19 -54.72 -36.11
C ALA A 140 9.23 -56.26 -36.04
N GLN A 141 8.32 -56.87 -35.30
CA GLN A 141 8.18 -58.33 -35.22
C GLN A 141 7.77 -58.90 -36.58
N ALA A 142 6.72 -58.35 -37.20
CA ALA A 142 6.27 -58.77 -38.53
C ALA A 142 7.35 -58.62 -39.61
N HIS A 143 8.19 -57.59 -39.51
CA HIS A 143 9.32 -57.42 -40.42
C HIS A 143 10.39 -58.51 -40.25
N ARG A 144 10.70 -58.91 -39.00
CA ARG A 144 11.63 -60.01 -38.72
C ARG A 144 11.12 -61.33 -39.30
N ASP A 145 9.85 -61.64 -39.08
CA ASP A 145 9.22 -62.87 -39.57
C ASP A 145 9.21 -62.90 -41.11
N ASN A 146 8.93 -61.77 -41.76
CA ASN A 146 9.01 -61.63 -43.21
C ASN A 146 10.44 -61.80 -43.77
N LEU A 147 11.45 -61.25 -43.09
CA LEU A 147 12.85 -61.45 -43.47
C LEU A 147 13.28 -62.91 -43.29
N GLU A 148 12.82 -63.56 -42.23
CA GLU A 148 13.08 -64.99 -42.00
C GLU A 148 12.44 -65.85 -43.08
N LYS A 149 11.17 -65.58 -43.43
CA LYS A 149 10.49 -66.25 -44.53
C LYS A 149 11.25 -66.06 -45.85
N LYS A 150 11.64 -64.82 -46.18
CA LYS A 150 12.47 -64.54 -47.37
C LYS A 150 13.82 -65.24 -47.35
N ARG A 151 14.45 -65.42 -46.17
CA ARG A 151 15.68 -66.21 -46.05
C ARG A 151 15.44 -67.69 -46.31
N ARG A 152 14.33 -68.24 -45.82
CA ARG A 152 13.93 -69.64 -46.04
C ARG A 152 13.56 -69.91 -47.50
N GLU A 153 12.96 -68.93 -48.19
CA GLU A 153 12.61 -69.00 -49.61
C GLU A 153 13.77 -68.63 -50.55
N ARG A 154 14.93 -68.20 -50.02
CA ARG A 154 16.08 -67.81 -50.85
C ARG A 154 16.96 -69.02 -51.15
N ASP A 155 16.70 -69.65 -52.29
CA ASP A 155 17.49 -70.79 -52.82
C ASP A 155 18.85 -70.40 -53.46
N LYS A 156 19.25 -69.12 -53.38
CA LYS A 156 20.53 -68.62 -53.91
C LYS A 156 21.56 -68.40 -52.80
N PRO A 157 22.79 -68.95 -52.91
CA PRO A 157 23.83 -68.76 -51.92
C PRO A 157 24.14 -67.26 -51.76
N PRO A 158 24.43 -66.78 -50.53
CA PRO A 158 24.82 -65.39 -50.32
C PRO A 158 26.03 -65.06 -51.19
N ALA A 159 25.96 -63.94 -51.91
CA ALA A 159 27.06 -63.46 -52.74
C ALA A 159 28.33 -63.33 -51.88
N ALA A 160 29.48 -63.75 -52.43
CA ALA A 160 30.76 -63.67 -51.75
C ALA A 160 31.03 -62.22 -51.29
N PRO A 161 31.56 -62.01 -50.07
CA PRO A 161 31.87 -60.67 -49.59
C PRO A 161 32.88 -60.02 -50.55
N LEU A 162 32.56 -58.79 -50.97
CA LEU A 162 33.45 -58.01 -51.84
C LEU A 162 34.81 -57.81 -51.15
N PRO A 163 35.92 -57.87 -51.89
CA PRO A 163 37.25 -57.69 -51.34
C PRO A 163 37.38 -56.32 -50.67
N VAL A 164 37.92 -56.30 -49.46
CA VAL A 164 38.29 -55.08 -48.76
C VAL A 164 39.30 -54.29 -49.62
N PRO A 165 39.09 -52.98 -49.88
CA PRO A 165 40.02 -52.20 -50.68
C PRO A 165 41.38 -52.11 -49.95
N GLY A 166 42.45 -52.67 -50.53
CA GLY A 166 43.82 -52.46 -50.00
C GLY A 166 44.84 -53.59 -50.17
N ALA A 167 44.48 -54.78 -50.68
CA ALA A 167 45.43 -55.90 -50.81
C ALA A 167 45.94 -56.09 -52.26
N SER A 168 46.77 -55.17 -52.77
CA SER A 168 47.69 -55.43 -53.91
C SER A 168 48.76 -54.33 -54.10
N ARG A 169 49.84 -54.36 -53.30
CA ARG A 169 51.27 -54.17 -53.63
C ARG A 169 52.08 -53.90 -52.37
#